data_AF-X1B9Y1-F1
#
_entry.id   AF-X1B9Y1-F1
#
_cell.length_a   1.000
_cell.length_b   1.000
_cell.length_c   1.000
_cell.angle_alpha   90.00
_cell.angle_beta   90.00
_cell.angle_gamma   90.00
#
_symmetry.space_group_name_H-M   'P 1'
#
loop_
_entity.id
_entity.type
_entity.pdbx_description
1 polymer ?
#
loop_
_entity_poly.entity_id
_entity_poly.type
_entity_poly.pdbx_seq_one_letter_code
_entity_poly.pdbx_strand_id
1 'polypeptide(L)' 'MHSIIEERESRMLEDTREALADIKAGRVVDGADVIDWLDSWGKDNEKTPPAL' A
#
# COMPACT_ATOMS: atom_id res chain seq x y z
N MET A 1 -21.47 19.87 2.93
CA MET A 1 -20.03 20.21 2.91
C MET A 1 -19.33 19.82 4.22
N HIS A 2 -19.91 20.08 5.41
CA HIS A 2 -19.36 19.66 6.71
C HIS A 2 -19.10 18.14 6.82
N SER A 3 -20.09 17.33 6.44
CA SER A 3 -20.01 15.85 6.49
C SER A 3 -18.94 15.21 5.59
N ILE A 4 -18.45 15.88 4.54
CA ILE A 4 -17.43 15.32 3.64
C ILE A 4 -16.04 15.37 4.30
N ILE A 5 -15.77 16.43 5.07
CA ILE A 5 -14.53 16.57 5.82
C ILE A 5 -14.47 15.51 6.92
N GLU A 6 -15.55 15.36 7.69
CA GLU A 6 -15.65 14.37 8.76
C GLU A 6 -15.52 12.93 8.24
N GLU A 7 -16.14 12.59 7.11
CA GLU A 7 -15.99 11.27 6.49
C GLU A 7 -14.53 11.02 6.05
N ARG A 8 -13.89 12.03 5.45
CA ARG A 8 -12.48 11.95 5.04
C ARG A 8 -11.56 11.74 6.23
N GLU A 9 -11.79 12.45 7.33
CA GLU A 9 -11.00 12.30 8.56
C GLU A 9 -11.18 10.90 9.17
N SER A 10 -12.41 10.40 9.22
CA SER A 10 -12.68 9.05 9.70
C SER A 10 -11.95 7.99 8.87
N ARG A 11 -12.02 8.10 7.54
CA ARG A 11 -11.30 7.19 6.62
C ARG A 11 -9.79 7.24 6.84
N MET A 12 -9.20 8.43 6.89
CA MET A 12 -7.75 8.56 7.12
C MET A 12 -7.30 7.93 8.45
N LEU A 13 -8.12 8.05 9.50
CA LEU A 13 -7.83 7.44 10.80
C LEU A 13 -7.99 5.92 10.77
N GLU A 14 -8.92 5.38 10.00
CA GLU A 14 -9.09 3.94 9.77
C GLU A 14 -7.89 3.38 9.00
N ASP A 15 -7.54 3.99 7.86
CA ASP A 15 -6.39 3.62 7.03
C ASP A 15 -5.08 3.61 7.84
N THR A 16 -4.90 4.61 8.71
CA THR A 16 -3.70 4.68 9.58
C THR A 16 -3.64 3.53 10.58
N ARG A 17 -4.78 3.13 11.16
CA ARG A 17 -4.82 2.02 12.12
C ARG A 17 -4.55 0.68 11.43
N GLU A 18 -5.08 0.49 10.22
CA GLU A 18 -4.81 -0.69 9.41
C GLU A 18 -3.32 -0.78 9.06
N ALA A 19 -2.72 0.30 8.56
CA ALA A 19 -1.29 0.35 8.24
C ALA A 19 -0.40 0.01 9.46
N LEU A 20 -0.74 0.53 10.65
CA LEU A 20 -0.02 0.19 11.88
C LEU A 20 -0.18 -1.30 12.26
N ALA A 21 -1.36 -1.88 12.02
CA ALA A 21 -1.61 -3.29 12.27
C ALA A 21 -0.81 -4.19 11.30
N ASP A 22 -0.68 -3.79 10.04
CA ASP A 22 0.12 -4.49 9.03
C ASP A 22 1.61 -4.52 9.41
N ILE A 23 2.16 -3.35 9.77
CA ILE A 23 3.56 -3.23 10.23
C ILE A 23 3.79 -4.14 11.44
N LYS A 24 2.88 -4.13 12.42
CA LYS A 24 3.01 -4.95 13.62
C LYS A 24 2.94 -6.45 13.33
N ALA A 25 2.15 -6.84 12.33
CA ALA A 25 2.01 -8.24 11.92
C ALA A 25 3.12 -8.70 10.96
N GLY A 26 4.02 -7.81 10.54
CA GLY A 26 5.04 -8.10 9.53
C GLY A 26 4.46 -8.28 8.12
N ARG A 27 3.24 -7.81 7.86
CA ARG A 27 2.63 -7.78 6.53
C ARG A 27 3.22 -6.62 5.74
N VAL A 28 4.50 -6.72 5.42
CA VAL A 28 5.27 -5.72 4.69
C VAL A 28 6.00 -6.38 3.54
N VAL A 29 6.15 -5.65 2.43
CA VAL A 29 6.92 -6.07 1.27
C VAL A 29 8.20 -5.24 1.21
N ASP A 30 9.32 -5.84 0.77
CA ASP A 30 10.56 -5.12 0.56
C ASP A 30 10.41 -4.07 -0.56
N GLY A 31 10.89 -2.86 -0.31
CA GLY A 31 10.81 -1.77 -1.28
C GLY A 31 11.61 -2.05 -2.56
N ALA A 32 12.72 -2.78 -2.48
CA ALA A 32 13.50 -3.14 -3.65
C ALA A 32 12.72 -4.07 -4.59
N ASP A 33 11.97 -5.03 -4.04
CA ASP A 33 11.12 -5.94 -4.81
C ASP A 33 9.99 -5.18 -5.52
N VAL A 34 9.42 -4.17 -4.84
CA VAL A 34 8.41 -3.29 -5.46
C VAL A 34 9.01 -2.47 -6.60
N ILE A 35 10.19 -1.87 -6.40
CA ILE A 35 10.85 -1.06 -7.44
C ILE A 35 11.23 -1.92 -8.64
N ASP A 36 11.75 -3.12 -8.41
CA ASP A 36 12.13 -4.07 -9.44
C ASP A 36 10.90 -4.57 -10.24
N TRP A 37 9.77 -4.78 -9.56
CA TRP A 37 8.50 -5.06 -10.23
C TRP A 37 8.03 -3.88 -11.08
N LEU A 38 8.02 -2.66 -10.54
CA LEU A 38 7.62 -1.45 -11.27
C LEU A 38 8.52 -1.18 -12.49
N ASP A 39 9.82 -1.42 -12.40
CA ASP A 39 10.75 -1.25 -13.52
C ASP A 39 10.50 -2.27 -14.64
N SER A 40 9.92 -3.44 -14.33
CA SER A 40 9.66 -4.48 -15.32
C SER A 40 8.43 -4.20 -16.21
N TRP A 41 7.58 -3.24 -15.84
CA TRP A 41 6.36 -2.92 -16.58
C TRP A 41 6.62 -2.51 -18.03
N GLY A 42 5.88 -3.12 -18.96
CA GLY A 42 6.00 -2.82 -20.39
C GLY A 42 7.27 -3.36 -21.05
N LYS A 43 8.02 -4.23 -20.35
CA LYS A 43 9.16 -4.98 -20.90
C LYS A 43 8.76 -6.45 -21.08
N ASP A 44 9.46 -7.16 -21.96
CA ASP A 44 9.22 -8.59 -22.22
C ASP A 44 9.40 -9.47 -20.96
N ASN A 45 10.10 -8.96 -19.94
CA ASN A 45 10.37 -9.63 -18.66
C ASN A 45 9.53 -9.06 -17.50
N GLU A 46 8.32 -8.59 -17.78
CA GLU A 46 7.41 -8.07 -16.75
C GLU A 46 7.22 -9.08 -15.62
N LYS A 47 7.47 -8.61 -14.39
CA LYS A 47 7.44 -9.40 -13.16
C LYS A 47 6.05 -9.40 -12.57
N THR A 48 5.75 -10.45 -11.81
CA THR A 48 4.54 -10.48 -10.99
C THR A 48 4.67 -9.53 -9.81
N PRO A 49 3.58 -8.92 -9.33
CA PRO A 49 3.61 -8.11 -8.11
C PRO A 49 4.16 -8.93 -6.94
N PRO A 50 4.99 -8.32 -6.07
CA PRO A 50 5.48 -9.00 -4.89
C PRO A 50 4.31 -9.34 -3.95
N ALA A 51 4.35 -10.53 -3.36
CA ALA A 51 3.30 -11.02 -2.46
C ALA A 51 3.54 -10.56 -1.01
N LEU A 52 2.44 -10.41 -0.27
CA LEU A 52 2.41 -10.31 1.19
C LEU A 52 2.39 -11.71 1.83
#